data_AF-A0A9P8ZLQ9-F1
#
_entry.id   AF-A0A9P8ZLQ9-F1
#
_cell.length_a   1.000
_cell.length_b   1.000
_cell.length_c   1.000
_cell.angle_alpha   90.00
_cell.angle_beta   90.00
_cell.angle_gamma   90.00
#
_symmetry.space_group_name_H-M   'P 1'
#
loop_
_entity.id
_entity.type
_entity.pdbx_description
1 polymer ?
#
loop_
_entity_poly.entity_id
_entity_poly.type
_entity_poly.pdbx_seq_one_letter_code
_entity_poly.pdbx_strand_id
1 'polypeptide(L)'
;MDAYSDEARAVLDIHGDSIVATKTTLLIKRAPRPLLENELVALVAGSRTLRVAIILSWDFHEWSLPGVKQLVESGALRSIRTFTLGWIGGMPMKIFFEILANMPSLTHLTFGLIVRDEHPPSELSTPACKLSHLLVEDSMGIAFAEYPLLLSRSHSTLAHVEIHWVNDAICGERLRVALERCSRVRHLTLVGCVQFDHSSILRACPKLRSLEVETDTLGSEDKTRPMEEYNMDEVTLYFKPKARALPPRQIQEINLYNVMGQAHDFFTECEFEWRENIAPHTSSCIRTLRIPVLGGAPLASRAYVTLKEWCKAHRVHISLSSPRHWEKVVAIL
;
A
#
# COMPACT_ATOMS: atom_id res chain seq x y z
N MET A 1 -9.59 45.67 -19.48
CA MET A 1 -8.44 44.95 -18.88
C MET A 1 -8.65 45.05 -17.38
N ASP A 2 -8.56 43.92 -16.68
CA ASP A 2 -9.03 43.65 -15.30
C ASP A 2 -10.48 43.14 -15.18
N ALA A 3 -10.74 42.00 -15.80
CA ALA A 3 -11.91 41.15 -15.52
C ALA A 3 -11.47 39.67 -15.53
N TYR A 4 -10.70 39.27 -14.51
CA TYR A 4 -10.35 37.87 -14.23
C TYR A 4 -10.07 37.71 -12.72
N SER A 5 -11.04 38.09 -11.89
CA SER A 5 -11.00 37.81 -10.45
C SER A 5 -12.41 37.58 -9.92
N ASP A 6 -13.10 36.59 -10.47
CA ASP A 6 -14.14 35.90 -9.72
C ASP A 6 -13.86 34.40 -9.80
N GLU A 7 -13.89 33.81 -8.63
CA GLU A 7 -13.40 32.49 -8.30
C GLU A 7 -13.99 31.43 -9.22
N ALA A 8 -13.15 30.81 -10.04
CA ALA A 8 -13.47 29.55 -10.71
C ALA A 8 -13.57 28.41 -9.66
N ARG A 9 -14.61 28.47 -8.81
CA ARG A 9 -15.23 27.34 -8.15
C ARG A 9 -16.23 26.75 -9.14
N ALA A 10 -15.72 26.12 -10.19
CA ALA A 10 -16.51 25.09 -10.87
C ALA A 10 -16.42 23.82 -10.02
N VAL A 11 -17.09 23.83 -8.87
CA VAL A 11 -17.45 22.55 -8.24
C VAL A 11 -18.55 22.00 -9.14
N LEU A 12 -18.20 21.14 -10.08
CA LEU A 12 -19.18 20.28 -10.76
C LEU A 12 -19.63 19.23 -9.74
N ASP A 13 -20.40 19.69 -8.74
CA ASP A 13 -21.01 18.84 -7.72
C ASP A 13 -22.21 18.14 -8.35
N ILE A 14 -21.94 17.12 -9.16
CA ILE A 14 -22.95 16.21 -9.65
C ILE A 14 -23.04 15.12 -8.57
N HIS A 15 -24.02 15.24 -7.68
CA HIS A 15 -24.26 14.31 -6.58
C HIS A 15 -24.27 12.86 -7.07
N GLY A 16 -23.36 12.05 -6.53
CA GLY A 16 -23.19 10.62 -6.83
C GLY A 16 -21.94 10.32 -7.66
N ASP A 17 -21.59 11.21 -8.59
CA ASP A 17 -20.56 11.00 -9.61
C ASP A 17 -19.72 12.28 -9.81
N SER A 18 -18.84 12.56 -8.85
CA SER A 18 -18.26 13.91 -8.71
C SER A 18 -16.91 14.07 -9.43
N ILE A 19 -16.84 15.15 -10.22
CA ILE A 19 -15.61 15.82 -10.64
C ILE A 19 -15.50 17.10 -9.82
N VAL A 20 -14.63 17.12 -8.82
CA VAL A 20 -14.36 18.30 -8.00
C VAL A 20 -13.05 18.90 -8.47
N ALA A 21 -13.13 20.07 -9.12
CA ALA A 21 -11.97 20.85 -9.50
C ALA A 21 -11.92 22.14 -8.69
N THR A 22 -10.81 22.33 -7.99
CA THR A 22 -10.47 23.58 -7.29
C THR A 22 -9.12 24.07 -7.81
N LYS A 23 -8.70 25.25 -7.36
CA LYS A 23 -7.39 25.81 -7.71
C LYS A 23 -6.21 24.89 -7.39
N THR A 24 -6.31 24.04 -6.36
CA THR A 24 -5.19 23.20 -5.88
C THR A 24 -5.48 21.71 -5.88
N THR A 25 -6.74 21.30 -6.06
CA THR A 25 -7.17 19.90 -5.97
C THR A 25 -8.08 19.55 -7.13
N LEU A 26 -7.79 18.44 -7.78
CA LEU A 26 -8.65 17.76 -8.75
C LEU A 26 -9.00 16.40 -8.18
N LEU A 27 -10.28 16.08 -8.10
CA LEU A 27 -10.81 14.80 -7.66
C LEU A 27 -11.83 14.32 -8.69
N ILE A 28 -11.61 13.13 -9.23
CA ILE A 28 -12.48 12.44 -10.17
C ILE A 28 -12.74 11.05 -9.57
N LYS A 29 -13.93 10.80 -9.04
CA LYS A 29 -14.25 9.52 -8.39
C LYS A 29 -14.87 8.52 -9.35
N ARG A 30 -15.96 8.94 -9.98
CA ARG A 30 -16.76 8.24 -10.99
C ARG A 30 -17.48 9.35 -11.72
N ALA A 31 -17.29 9.47 -13.02
CA ALA A 31 -18.00 10.48 -13.79
C ALA A 31 -19.32 9.88 -14.28
N PRO A 32 -20.43 10.64 -14.30
CA PRO A 32 -21.76 10.12 -14.68
C PRO A 32 -21.81 9.77 -16.17
N ARG A 33 -20.82 10.25 -16.92
CA ARG A 33 -20.54 9.91 -18.30
C ARG A 33 -19.05 9.60 -18.44
N PRO A 34 -18.63 8.88 -19.49
CA PRO A 34 -17.23 8.72 -19.82
C PRO A 34 -16.54 10.08 -19.87
N LEU A 35 -15.55 10.30 -19.01
CA LEU A 35 -14.68 11.47 -19.09
C LEU A 35 -13.75 11.26 -20.28
N LEU A 36 -13.80 12.11 -21.29
CA LEU A 36 -12.91 11.98 -22.44
C LEU A 36 -11.49 12.44 -22.06
N GLU A 37 -10.48 11.86 -22.70
CA GLU A 37 -9.07 12.23 -22.47
C GLU A 37 -8.86 13.75 -22.61
N ASN A 38 -9.39 14.36 -23.67
CA ASN A 38 -9.24 15.80 -23.92
C ASN A 38 -9.84 16.67 -22.80
N GLU A 39 -10.92 16.20 -22.16
CA GLU A 39 -11.54 16.91 -21.04
C GLU A 39 -10.67 16.83 -19.79
N LEU A 40 -10.13 15.64 -19.50
CA LEU A 40 -9.18 15.44 -18.41
C LEU A 40 -7.92 16.27 -18.62
N VAL A 41 -7.37 16.25 -19.82
CA VAL A 41 -6.19 17.03 -20.20
C VAL A 41 -6.46 18.51 -20.04
N ALA A 42 -7.61 19.02 -20.51
CA ALA A 42 -8.00 20.41 -20.33
C ALA A 42 -8.16 20.81 -18.85
N LEU A 43 -8.77 19.95 -18.03
CA LEU A 43 -8.95 20.19 -16.59
C LEU A 43 -7.61 20.30 -15.85
N VAL A 44 -6.68 19.38 -16.13
CA VAL A 44 -5.36 19.40 -15.49
C VAL A 44 -4.51 20.55 -16.03
N ALA A 45 -4.44 20.73 -17.36
CA ALA A 45 -3.65 21.77 -18.01
C ALA A 45 -4.11 23.19 -17.64
N GLY A 46 -5.40 23.38 -17.35
CA GLY A 46 -5.97 24.64 -16.89
C GLY A 46 -5.50 25.07 -15.49
N SER A 47 -4.88 24.18 -14.71
CA SER A 47 -4.52 24.44 -13.31
C SER A 47 -3.02 24.34 -13.04
N ARG A 48 -2.31 25.46 -13.20
CA ARG A 48 -0.86 25.56 -12.89
C ARG A 48 -0.52 25.47 -11.39
N THR A 49 -1.53 25.55 -10.53
CA THR A 49 -1.38 25.49 -9.07
C THR A 49 -1.85 24.16 -8.49
N LEU A 50 -2.19 23.19 -9.34
CA LEU A 50 -2.68 21.89 -8.93
C LEU A 50 -1.62 21.18 -8.07
N ARG A 51 -1.98 20.82 -6.83
CA ARG A 51 -1.14 20.13 -5.85
C ARG A 51 -1.57 18.69 -5.63
N VAL A 52 -2.87 18.42 -5.74
CA VAL A 52 -3.47 17.12 -5.49
C VAL A 52 -4.29 16.75 -6.71
N ALA A 53 -4.01 15.58 -7.29
CA ALA A 53 -4.78 15.01 -8.37
C ALA A 53 -5.16 13.58 -8.01
N ILE A 54 -6.46 13.34 -7.81
CA ILE A 54 -7.02 12.04 -7.46
C ILE A 54 -7.96 11.66 -8.58
N ILE A 55 -7.61 10.61 -9.33
CA ILE A 55 -8.36 10.12 -10.48
C ILE A 55 -8.63 8.65 -10.22
N LEU A 56 -9.81 8.32 -9.67
CA LEU A 56 -10.15 6.95 -9.26
C LEU A 56 -10.79 6.13 -10.38
N SER A 57 -11.46 6.80 -11.32
CA SER A 57 -12.14 6.16 -12.44
C SER A 57 -12.10 7.05 -13.66
N TRP A 58 -11.77 6.43 -14.80
CA TRP A 58 -11.93 7.01 -16.13
C TRP A 58 -12.29 5.88 -17.10
N ASP A 59 -12.85 6.26 -18.24
CA ASP A 59 -13.52 5.33 -19.16
C ASP A 59 -13.02 5.45 -20.60
N PHE A 60 -11.91 6.16 -20.81
CA PHE A 60 -11.22 6.13 -22.09
C PHE A 60 -10.27 4.93 -22.12
N HIS A 61 -10.27 4.22 -23.25
CA HIS A 61 -9.53 2.96 -23.42
C HIS A 61 -8.03 3.13 -23.21
N GLU A 62 -7.44 4.23 -23.67
CA GLU A 62 -6.00 4.45 -23.59
C GLU A 62 -5.66 5.94 -23.46
N TRP A 63 -4.68 6.27 -22.62
CA TRP A 63 -4.05 7.58 -22.62
C TRP A 63 -3.18 7.73 -23.86
N SER A 64 -3.44 8.76 -24.67
CA SER A 64 -2.64 9.02 -25.86
C SER A 64 -1.35 9.78 -25.52
N LEU A 65 -0.27 9.49 -26.25
CA LEU A 65 0.96 10.28 -26.16
C LEU A 65 0.74 11.78 -26.44
N PRO A 66 -0.10 12.19 -27.40
CA PRO A 66 -0.45 13.61 -27.59
C PRO A 66 -1.06 14.27 -26.35
N GLY A 67 -1.99 13.62 -25.65
CA GLY A 67 -2.59 14.17 -24.43
C GLY A 67 -1.58 14.35 -23.30
N VAL A 68 -0.69 13.36 -23.12
CA VAL A 68 0.43 13.48 -22.17
C VAL A 68 1.36 14.62 -22.53
N LYS A 69 1.73 14.76 -23.80
CA LYS A 69 2.57 15.86 -24.27
C LYS A 69 1.95 17.23 -23.97
N GLN A 70 0.64 17.38 -24.20
CA GLN A 70 -0.10 18.59 -23.86
C GLN A 70 -0.08 18.88 -22.34
N LEU A 71 -0.23 17.85 -21.49
CA LEU A 71 -0.10 17.99 -20.04
C LEU A 71 1.29 18.46 -19.62
N VAL A 72 2.34 17.90 -20.22
CA VAL A 72 3.72 18.26 -19.96
C VAL A 72 3.99 19.72 -20.35
N GLU A 73 3.57 20.12 -21.56
CA GLU A 73 3.74 21.48 -22.08
C GLU A 73 2.99 22.53 -21.26
N SER A 74 1.84 22.17 -20.68
CA SER A 74 1.09 23.06 -19.78
C SER A 74 1.84 23.42 -18.50
N GLY A 75 2.81 22.59 -18.09
CA GLY A 75 3.54 22.70 -16.83
C GLY A 75 2.74 22.32 -15.58
N ALA A 76 1.47 21.95 -15.69
CA ALA A 76 0.60 21.63 -14.56
C ALA A 76 1.11 20.46 -13.70
N LEU A 77 1.77 19.47 -14.32
CA LEU A 77 2.32 18.30 -13.61
C LEU A 77 3.42 18.67 -12.61
N ARG A 78 4.12 19.80 -12.83
CA ARG A 78 5.28 20.19 -12.01
C ARG A 78 4.91 20.55 -10.57
N SER A 79 3.67 20.96 -10.33
CA SER A 79 3.20 21.41 -9.02
C SER A 79 2.57 20.29 -8.17
N ILE A 80 2.22 19.16 -8.78
CA ILE A 80 1.50 18.06 -8.14
C ILE A 80 2.41 17.37 -7.11
N ARG A 81 1.90 17.23 -5.88
CA ARG A 81 2.56 16.61 -4.72
C ARG A 81 1.94 15.27 -4.34
N THR A 82 0.65 15.12 -4.59
CA THR A 82 -0.12 13.90 -4.37
C THR A 82 -0.81 13.53 -5.67
N PHE A 83 -0.53 12.31 -6.14
CA PHE A 83 -1.15 11.76 -7.33
C PHE A 83 -1.71 10.38 -7.01
N THR A 84 -3.01 10.23 -7.23
CA THR A 84 -3.73 8.98 -7.01
C THR A 84 -4.37 8.56 -8.32
N LEU A 85 -4.03 7.38 -8.80
CA LEU A 85 -4.67 6.69 -9.91
C LEU A 85 -5.43 5.49 -9.36
N GLY A 86 -6.72 5.40 -9.63
CA GLY A 86 -7.54 4.28 -9.18
C GLY A 86 -7.28 2.99 -9.97
N TRP A 87 -8.19 2.03 -9.78
CA TRP A 87 -8.11 0.69 -10.36
C TRP A 87 -8.90 0.56 -11.68
N ILE A 88 -9.66 1.58 -12.10
CA ILE A 88 -10.47 1.53 -13.33
C ILE A 88 -9.76 2.30 -14.46
N GLY A 89 -9.70 1.72 -15.66
CA GLY A 89 -9.22 2.38 -16.87
C GLY A 89 -7.72 2.18 -17.14
N GLY A 90 -7.19 0.99 -16.89
CA GLY A 90 -5.76 0.71 -16.82
C GLY A 90 -4.80 1.58 -17.64
N MET A 91 -3.82 2.19 -16.98
CA MET A 91 -2.87 3.10 -17.61
C MET A 91 -1.70 2.32 -18.23
N PRO A 92 -1.38 2.50 -19.52
CA PRO A 92 -0.19 1.89 -20.11
C PRO A 92 1.08 2.31 -19.38
N MET A 93 1.97 1.35 -19.12
CA MET A 93 3.18 1.55 -18.33
C MET A 93 4.07 2.67 -18.89
N LYS A 94 4.25 2.73 -20.21
CA LYS A 94 5.00 3.82 -20.85
C LYS A 94 4.42 5.21 -20.53
N ILE A 95 3.10 5.36 -20.57
CA ILE A 95 2.42 6.62 -20.26
C ILE A 95 2.58 6.98 -18.79
N PHE A 96 2.41 6.00 -17.90
CA PHE A 96 2.59 6.19 -16.46
C PHE A 96 3.98 6.76 -16.13
N PHE A 97 5.04 6.16 -16.67
CA PHE A 97 6.40 6.64 -16.46
C PHE A 97 6.69 8.00 -17.11
N GLU A 98 6.11 8.30 -18.27
CA GLU A 98 6.23 9.61 -18.92
C GLU A 98 5.59 10.73 -18.08
N ILE A 99 4.42 10.46 -17.48
CA ILE A 99 3.76 11.39 -16.56
C ILE A 99 4.65 11.62 -15.32
N LEU A 100 5.17 10.56 -14.70
CA LEU A 100 6.02 10.66 -13.51
C LEU A 100 7.36 11.36 -13.78
N ALA A 101 7.92 11.22 -14.98
CA ALA A 101 9.11 11.95 -15.42
C ALA A 101 8.89 13.48 -15.43
N ASN A 102 7.63 13.93 -15.45
CA ASN A 102 7.26 15.34 -15.48
C ASN A 102 6.65 15.85 -14.16
N MET A 103 6.73 15.07 -13.08
CA MET A 103 6.23 15.41 -11.74
C MET A 103 7.34 15.52 -10.68
N PRO A 104 8.28 16.48 -10.78
CA PRO A 104 9.39 16.60 -9.83
C PRO A 104 8.97 16.89 -8.37
N SER A 105 7.78 17.47 -8.16
CA SER A 105 7.27 17.78 -6.82
C SER A 105 6.50 16.63 -6.16
N LEU A 106 6.30 15.52 -6.85
CA LEU A 106 5.49 14.41 -6.37
C LEU A 106 6.17 13.70 -5.19
N THR A 107 5.41 13.53 -4.12
CA THR A 107 5.87 12.92 -2.85
C THR A 107 4.97 11.78 -2.39
N HIS A 108 3.68 11.82 -2.75
CA HIS A 108 2.70 10.78 -2.43
C HIS A 108 2.15 10.23 -3.73
N LEU A 109 2.36 8.94 -3.94
CA LEU A 109 1.87 8.24 -5.12
C LEU A 109 1.02 7.05 -4.67
N THR A 110 -0.19 7.01 -5.17
CA THR A 110 -1.11 5.89 -5.04
C THR A 110 -1.48 5.45 -6.45
N PHE A 111 -1.35 4.18 -6.77
CA PHE A 111 -1.85 3.68 -8.04
C PHE A 111 -2.41 2.27 -7.93
N GLY A 112 -3.43 2.01 -8.75
CA GLY A 112 -3.96 0.69 -9.00
C GLY A 112 -3.50 0.14 -10.35
N LEU A 113 -4.40 0.18 -11.35
CA LEU A 113 -4.25 -0.60 -12.56
C LEU A 113 -3.27 0.00 -13.58
N ILE A 114 -2.05 -0.57 -13.68
CA ILE A 114 -1.02 -0.19 -14.66
C ILE A 114 -0.80 -1.32 -15.68
N VAL A 115 -1.32 -1.17 -16.88
CA VAL A 115 -1.28 -2.22 -17.91
C VAL A 115 0.12 -2.31 -18.50
N ARG A 116 0.65 -3.54 -18.61
CA ARG A 116 1.89 -3.80 -19.33
C ARG A 116 1.67 -3.55 -20.81
N ASP A 117 2.56 -2.79 -21.44
CA ASP A 117 2.55 -2.62 -22.88
C ASP A 117 2.77 -4.00 -23.56
N GLU A 118 2.03 -4.30 -24.63
CA GLU A 118 2.16 -5.58 -25.36
C GLU A 118 3.60 -5.85 -25.81
N HIS A 119 4.30 -4.77 -26.14
CA HIS A 119 5.69 -4.77 -26.53
C HIS A 119 6.44 -3.97 -25.46
N PRO A 120 7.33 -4.60 -24.66
CA PRO A 120 8.06 -3.87 -23.64
C PRO A 120 8.80 -2.72 -24.32
N PRO A 121 8.52 -1.46 -23.93
CA PRO A 121 9.15 -0.32 -24.56
C PRO A 121 10.66 -0.46 -24.39
N SER A 122 11.41 -0.12 -25.45
CA SER A 122 12.87 -0.22 -25.44
C SER A 122 13.47 0.52 -24.23
N GLU A 123 12.85 1.63 -23.81
CA GLU A 123 13.23 2.38 -22.62
C GLU A 123 12.00 3.05 -21.96
N LEU A 124 11.88 2.93 -20.64
CA LEU A 124 10.90 3.67 -19.83
C LEU A 124 11.52 4.97 -19.30
N SER A 125 10.75 6.05 -19.31
CA SER A 125 11.17 7.35 -18.78
C SER A 125 11.48 7.25 -17.28
N THR A 126 12.60 7.82 -16.84
CA THR A 126 12.97 7.82 -15.42
C THR A 126 12.10 8.83 -14.65
N PRO A 127 11.41 8.42 -13.56
CA PRO A 127 10.60 9.34 -12.76
C PRO A 127 11.41 10.53 -12.24
N ALA A 128 10.82 11.73 -12.25
CA ALA A 128 11.48 12.91 -11.71
C ALA A 128 11.25 13.10 -10.20
N CYS A 129 10.29 12.37 -9.64
CA CYS A 129 9.79 12.52 -8.29
C CYS A 129 10.73 11.93 -7.21
N LYS A 130 10.49 12.32 -5.96
CA LYS A 130 11.16 11.78 -4.77
C LYS A 130 10.09 11.40 -3.76
N LEU A 131 9.58 10.19 -3.90
CA LEU A 131 8.45 9.71 -3.11
C LEU A 131 8.83 9.60 -1.63
N SER A 132 7.91 10.00 -0.76
CA SER A 132 7.90 9.74 0.67
C SER A 132 6.88 8.68 1.08
N HIS A 133 5.84 8.52 0.27
CA HIS A 133 4.75 7.59 0.48
C HIS A 133 4.38 6.92 -0.85
N LEU A 134 4.31 5.59 -0.84
CA LEU A 134 3.90 4.77 -1.96
C LEU A 134 2.78 3.82 -1.49
N LEU A 135 1.65 3.83 -2.19
CA LEU A 135 0.60 2.84 -2.05
C LEU A 135 0.35 2.20 -3.42
N VAL A 136 0.41 0.87 -3.49
CA VAL A 136 0.08 0.08 -4.67
C VAL A 136 -1.08 -0.84 -4.36
N GLU A 137 -2.13 -0.79 -5.16
CA GLU A 137 -3.32 -1.62 -4.99
C GLU A 137 -3.61 -2.42 -6.27
N ASP A 138 -3.25 -3.70 -6.27
CA ASP A 138 -3.34 -4.58 -7.44
C ASP A 138 -4.41 -5.66 -7.29
N SER A 139 -5.66 -5.25 -7.06
CA SER A 139 -6.78 -6.19 -6.93
C SER A 139 -7.10 -6.97 -8.22
N MET A 140 -6.48 -6.61 -9.34
CA MET A 140 -6.74 -7.18 -10.67
C MET A 140 -5.61 -8.10 -11.17
N GLY A 141 -4.54 -8.32 -10.39
CA GLY A 141 -3.49 -9.29 -10.72
C GLY A 141 -2.55 -8.88 -11.85
N ILE A 142 -2.21 -7.60 -11.92
CA ILE A 142 -1.43 -6.95 -12.98
C ILE A 142 0.06 -7.29 -12.87
N ALA A 143 0.51 -7.57 -11.64
CA ALA A 143 1.89 -7.88 -11.32
C ALA A 143 2.83 -6.72 -11.72
N PHE A 144 2.64 -5.54 -11.11
CA PHE A 144 3.57 -4.42 -11.31
C PHE A 144 4.96 -4.75 -10.75
N ALA A 145 5.98 -4.80 -11.63
CA ALA A 145 7.33 -5.25 -11.29
C ALA A 145 8.41 -4.15 -11.38
N GLU A 146 8.06 -2.94 -11.83
CA GLU A 146 9.03 -1.86 -12.11
C GLU A 146 9.39 -1.00 -10.88
N TYR A 147 9.31 -1.58 -9.67
CA TYR A 147 9.71 -0.91 -8.43
C TYR A 147 11.14 -0.35 -8.44
N PRO A 148 12.17 -1.04 -8.98
CA PRO A 148 13.53 -0.49 -9.01
C PRO A 148 13.64 0.82 -9.80
N LEU A 149 12.92 0.92 -10.93
CA LEU A 149 12.89 2.15 -11.73
C LEU A 149 12.05 3.23 -11.04
N LEU A 150 10.85 2.87 -10.58
CA LEU A 150 9.92 3.76 -9.88
C LEU A 150 10.59 4.45 -8.67
N LEU A 151 11.37 3.70 -7.90
CA LEU A 151 11.98 4.15 -6.66
C LEU A 151 13.44 4.63 -6.81
N SER A 152 13.96 4.67 -8.04
CA SER A 152 15.37 5.02 -8.34
C SER A 152 15.84 6.37 -7.76
N ARG A 153 14.91 7.32 -7.55
CA ARG A 153 15.18 8.64 -6.95
C ARG A 153 14.66 8.82 -5.53
N SER A 154 14.01 7.79 -4.96
CA SER A 154 13.31 7.83 -3.68
C SER A 154 14.08 7.17 -2.54
N HIS A 155 15.30 6.66 -2.79
CA HIS A 155 16.15 5.93 -1.84
C HIS A 155 16.35 6.64 -0.48
N SER A 156 16.36 7.97 -0.46
CA SER A 156 16.58 8.80 0.74
C SER A 156 15.34 9.58 1.21
N THR A 157 14.17 9.35 0.61
CA THR A 157 12.93 10.04 0.97
C THR A 157 11.79 9.09 1.32
N LEU A 158 11.77 7.88 0.74
CA LEU A 158 10.70 6.91 0.94
C LEU A 158 10.64 6.47 2.42
N ALA A 159 9.48 6.67 3.05
CA ALA A 159 9.26 6.41 4.46
C ALA A 159 8.09 5.45 4.71
N HIS A 160 7.10 5.45 3.82
CA HIS A 160 5.88 4.64 3.93
C HIS A 160 5.65 3.88 2.63
N VAL A 161 5.42 2.58 2.75
CA VAL A 161 5.17 1.67 1.63
C VAL A 161 3.99 0.78 1.98
N GLU A 162 2.97 0.80 1.16
CA GLU A 162 1.76 -0.02 1.31
C GLU A 162 1.55 -0.78 0.00
N ILE A 163 1.45 -2.10 0.07
CA ILE A 163 1.27 -2.97 -1.09
C ILE A 163 0.10 -3.90 -0.81
N HIS A 164 -0.96 -3.76 -1.59
CA HIS A 164 -2.21 -4.48 -1.41
C HIS A 164 -2.47 -5.37 -2.63
N TRP A 165 -2.84 -6.63 -2.36
CA TRP A 165 -3.35 -7.61 -3.31
C TRP A 165 -2.38 -8.00 -4.45
N VAL A 166 -1.07 -7.73 -4.31
CA VAL A 166 -0.07 -8.12 -5.30
C VAL A 166 0.34 -9.59 -5.10
N ASN A 167 -0.20 -10.47 -5.94
CA ASN A 167 0.00 -11.92 -5.85
C ASN A 167 0.95 -12.47 -6.91
N ASP A 168 2.18 -11.93 -6.96
CA ASP A 168 3.22 -12.37 -7.89
C ASP A 168 4.61 -12.35 -7.23
N ALA A 169 5.28 -13.50 -7.20
CA ALA A 169 6.59 -13.65 -6.55
C ALA A 169 7.69 -12.79 -7.19
N ILE A 170 7.65 -12.56 -8.51
CA ILE A 170 8.61 -11.70 -9.20
C ILE A 170 8.45 -10.25 -8.73
N CYS A 171 7.22 -9.79 -8.55
CA CYS A 171 6.92 -8.46 -8.02
C CYS A 171 7.47 -8.30 -6.60
N GLY A 172 7.30 -9.32 -5.74
CA GLY A 172 7.85 -9.33 -4.38
C GLY A 172 9.38 -9.20 -4.38
N GLU A 173 10.06 -9.95 -5.26
CA GLU A 173 11.51 -9.88 -5.41
C GLU A 173 11.98 -8.51 -5.93
N ARG A 174 11.29 -7.93 -6.92
CA ARG A 174 11.60 -6.60 -7.47
C ARG A 174 11.38 -5.49 -6.45
N LEU A 175 10.31 -5.59 -5.67
CA LEU A 175 10.04 -4.70 -4.55
C LEU A 175 11.16 -4.80 -3.51
N ARG A 176 11.55 -6.02 -3.11
CA ARG A 176 12.65 -6.26 -2.17
C ARG A 176 13.94 -5.56 -2.62
N VAL A 177 14.37 -5.76 -3.87
CA VAL A 177 15.58 -5.13 -4.44
C VAL A 177 15.48 -3.60 -4.40
N ALA A 178 14.31 -3.03 -4.69
CA ALA A 178 14.12 -1.58 -4.61
C ALA A 178 14.21 -1.08 -3.15
N LEU A 179 13.64 -1.81 -2.20
CA LEU A 179 13.64 -1.46 -0.78
C LEU A 179 15.02 -1.56 -0.12
N GLU A 180 15.91 -2.46 -0.57
CA GLU A 180 17.29 -2.54 -0.07
C GLU A 180 18.05 -1.21 -0.21
N ARG A 181 17.70 -0.41 -1.22
CA ARG A 181 18.27 0.92 -1.45
C ARG A 181 17.56 2.02 -0.64
N CYS A 182 16.38 1.75 -0.12
CA CYS A 182 15.53 2.72 0.58
C CYS A 182 15.82 2.78 2.08
N SER A 183 16.84 3.56 2.45
CA SER A 183 17.39 3.64 3.81
C SER A 183 16.48 4.26 4.89
N ARG A 184 15.26 4.69 4.54
CA ARG A 184 14.35 5.46 5.41
C ARG A 184 12.96 4.87 5.59
N VAL A 185 12.68 3.71 5.02
CA VAL A 185 11.39 3.03 5.20
C VAL A 185 11.17 2.73 6.68
N ARG A 186 10.06 3.25 7.22
CA ARG A 186 9.66 3.13 8.62
C ARG A 186 8.31 2.45 8.77
N HIS A 187 7.47 2.52 7.75
CA HIS A 187 6.13 1.93 7.73
C HIS A 187 6.04 1.04 6.48
N LEU A 188 5.65 -0.21 6.70
CA LEU A 188 5.44 -1.20 5.66
C LEU A 188 4.12 -1.92 5.93
N THR A 189 3.22 -1.88 4.95
CA THR A 189 1.95 -2.62 4.97
C THR A 189 1.94 -3.56 3.76
N LEU A 190 1.69 -4.84 4.01
CA LEU A 190 1.59 -5.90 3.00
C LEU A 190 0.26 -6.63 3.21
N VAL A 191 -0.76 -6.27 2.44
CA VAL A 191 -2.11 -6.85 2.53
C VAL A 191 -2.33 -7.73 1.31
N GLY A 192 -2.81 -8.95 1.49
CA GLY A 192 -3.12 -9.89 0.40
C GLY A 192 -1.93 -10.18 -0.52
N CYS A 193 -0.69 -10.15 -0.03
CA CYS A 193 0.54 -10.38 -0.81
C CYS A 193 1.08 -11.81 -0.63
N VAL A 194 0.28 -12.83 -0.91
CA VAL A 194 0.56 -14.20 -0.42
C VAL A 194 1.82 -14.84 -1.03
N GLN A 195 2.24 -14.41 -2.23
CA GLN A 195 3.41 -14.95 -2.91
C GLN A 195 4.73 -14.22 -2.57
N PHE A 196 4.69 -13.20 -1.72
CA PHE A 196 5.90 -12.47 -1.36
C PHE A 196 6.72 -13.25 -0.33
N ASP A 197 8.05 -13.27 -0.52
CA ASP A 197 8.97 -13.63 0.57
C ASP A 197 9.06 -12.46 1.56
N HIS A 198 8.07 -12.40 2.45
CA HIS A 198 7.98 -11.40 3.52
C HIS A 198 9.27 -11.32 4.33
N SER A 199 9.94 -12.45 4.58
CA SER A 199 11.16 -12.48 5.38
C SER A 199 12.29 -11.68 4.74
N SER A 200 12.44 -11.80 3.43
CA SER A 200 13.48 -11.12 2.67
C SER A 200 13.14 -9.64 2.43
N ILE A 201 11.86 -9.30 2.26
CA ILE A 201 11.39 -7.90 2.24
C ILE A 201 11.68 -7.19 3.57
N LEU A 202 11.38 -7.84 4.70
CA LEU A 202 11.65 -7.27 6.03
C LEU A 202 13.15 -7.02 6.26
N ARG A 203 14.01 -7.92 5.80
CA ARG A 203 15.48 -7.72 5.87
C ARG A 203 15.95 -6.52 5.04
N ALA A 204 15.26 -6.20 3.94
CA ALA A 204 15.56 -5.04 3.12
C ALA A 204 15.23 -3.70 3.82
N CYS A 205 14.43 -3.72 4.90
CA CYS A 205 13.96 -2.53 5.62
C CYS A 205 14.50 -2.46 7.07
N PRO A 206 15.81 -2.23 7.30
CA PRO A 206 16.42 -2.31 8.63
C PRO A 206 15.99 -1.22 9.62
N LYS A 207 15.25 -0.19 9.18
CA LYS A 207 14.76 0.92 10.02
C LYS A 207 13.24 0.89 10.22
N LEU A 208 12.60 -0.24 9.93
CA LEU A 208 11.17 -0.41 10.07
C LEU A 208 10.73 -0.20 11.53
N ARG A 209 9.64 0.54 11.71
CA ARG A 209 9.04 0.87 13.02
C ARG A 209 7.60 0.38 13.14
N SER A 210 6.88 0.33 12.02
CA SER A 210 5.52 -0.15 11.90
C SER A 210 5.47 -1.19 10.80
N LEU A 211 4.86 -2.33 11.10
CA LEU A 211 4.65 -3.42 10.16
C LEU A 211 3.21 -3.88 10.27
N GLU A 212 2.54 -3.95 9.14
CA GLU A 212 1.24 -4.58 8.98
C GLU A 212 1.37 -5.65 7.89
N VAL A 213 1.00 -6.88 8.22
CA VAL A 213 0.99 -7.99 7.26
C VAL A 213 -0.34 -8.70 7.43
N GLU A 214 -1.14 -8.66 6.38
CA GLU A 214 -2.40 -9.39 6.30
C GLU A 214 -2.26 -10.35 5.13
N THR A 215 -2.10 -11.63 5.41
CA THR A 215 -2.15 -12.66 4.38
C THR A 215 -3.57 -13.16 4.32
N ASP A 216 -4.25 -12.89 3.22
CA ASP A 216 -5.59 -13.43 3.03
C ASP A 216 -5.46 -14.94 2.80
N THR A 217 -5.68 -15.72 3.85
CA THR A 217 -5.72 -17.20 3.78
C THR A 217 -7.12 -17.69 3.46
N LEU A 218 -8.04 -16.80 3.06
CA LEU A 218 -9.42 -17.18 2.72
C LEU A 218 -9.37 -18.22 1.59
N GLY A 219 -9.61 -19.46 2.03
CA GLY A 219 -9.42 -20.73 1.33
C GLY A 219 -9.56 -20.66 -0.18
N SER A 220 -8.48 -21.05 -0.86
CA SER A 220 -8.58 -21.66 -2.18
C SER A 220 -9.32 -23.01 -2.05
N GLU A 221 -10.62 -22.99 -1.79
CA GLU A 221 -11.52 -23.99 -2.35
C GLU A 221 -11.72 -23.65 -3.83
N ASP A 222 -10.64 -23.78 -4.61
CA ASP A 222 -10.72 -23.75 -6.07
C ASP A 222 -11.34 -25.08 -6.51
N LYS A 223 -12.67 -25.08 -6.68
CA LYS A 223 -13.46 -26.25 -7.13
C LYS A 223 -13.41 -26.48 -8.64
N THR A 224 -12.62 -25.76 -9.42
CA THR A 224 -12.71 -25.85 -10.90
C THR A 224 -11.39 -25.88 -11.68
N ARG A 225 -10.24 -26.08 -11.04
CA ARG A 225 -9.00 -26.41 -11.76
C ARG A 225 -8.62 -27.89 -11.60
N PRO A 226 -8.40 -28.66 -12.69
CA PRO A 226 -7.77 -29.97 -12.59
C PRO A 226 -6.37 -29.78 -11.99
N MET A 227 -6.13 -30.40 -10.84
CA MET A 227 -4.83 -30.47 -10.19
C MET A 227 -3.84 -31.15 -11.14
N GLU A 228 -2.95 -30.36 -11.75
CA GLU A 228 -1.59 -30.84 -11.95
C GLU A 228 -0.89 -30.74 -10.59
N GLU A 229 -0.42 -31.88 -10.09
CA GLU A 229 0.26 -32.05 -8.80
C GLU A 229 1.42 -31.06 -8.64
N TYR A 230 1.20 -29.98 -7.90
CA TYR A 230 2.30 -29.25 -7.27
C TYR A 230 2.64 -29.96 -5.95
N ASN A 231 3.65 -30.82 -6.02
CA ASN A 231 4.32 -31.35 -4.84
C ASN A 231 5.10 -30.20 -4.15
N MET A 232 4.48 -29.57 -3.16
CA MET A 232 5.15 -28.61 -2.28
C MET A 232 5.89 -29.36 -1.18
N ASP A 233 7.11 -29.80 -1.48
CA ASP A 233 8.04 -30.27 -0.45
C ASP A 233 8.43 -29.13 0.50
N GLU A 234 8.56 -29.51 1.76
CA GLU A 234 8.81 -28.70 2.96
C GLU A 234 9.83 -27.56 2.79
N VAL A 235 9.45 -26.34 3.20
CA VAL A 235 10.42 -25.27 3.53
C VAL A 235 10.58 -25.18 5.04
N THR A 236 11.60 -25.86 5.56
CA THR A 236 12.04 -25.74 6.96
C THR A 236 13.04 -24.57 7.08
N LEU A 237 12.69 -23.56 7.87
CA LEU A 237 13.53 -22.39 8.14
C LEU A 237 14.56 -22.69 9.25
N TYR A 238 15.86 -22.71 8.91
CA TYR A 238 16.95 -22.71 9.90
C TYR A 238 17.57 -21.33 10.02
N PHE A 239 17.54 -20.76 11.24
CA PHE A 239 18.33 -19.59 11.59
C PHE A 239 19.57 -20.00 12.37
N LYS A 240 20.77 -19.81 11.80
CA LYS A 240 22.03 -19.94 12.52
C LYS A 240 22.56 -18.52 12.82
N PRO A 241 22.44 -18.01 14.06
CA PRO A 241 22.93 -16.68 14.37
C PRO A 241 24.46 -16.68 14.38
N LYS A 242 25.09 -15.96 13.44
CA LYS A 242 26.46 -15.49 13.63
C LYS A 242 26.40 -14.26 14.54
N ALA A 243 26.79 -14.47 15.79
CA ALA A 243 26.88 -13.43 16.80
C ALA A 243 27.82 -12.30 16.36
N ARG A 244 27.25 -11.13 16.06
CA ARG A 244 27.89 -9.84 16.30
C ARG A 244 26.83 -8.89 16.86
N ALA A 245 27.03 -8.49 18.11
CA ALA A 245 26.14 -7.64 18.87
C ALA A 245 25.94 -6.28 18.16
N LEU A 246 24.70 -5.98 17.78
CA LEU A 246 24.25 -4.62 17.48
C LEU A 246 23.36 -4.13 18.66
N PRO A 247 23.42 -2.84 19.02
CA PRO A 247 22.70 -2.33 20.18
C PRO A 247 21.19 -2.23 19.91
N PRO A 248 20.36 -2.38 20.95
CA PRO A 248 18.90 -2.38 20.85
C PRO A 248 18.37 -0.98 20.54
N ARG A 249 17.54 -0.83 19.50
CA ARG A 249 16.68 0.35 19.30
C ARG A 249 15.26 -0.08 18.92
N GLN A 250 14.33 0.67 19.49
CA GLN A 250 12.93 0.33 19.80
C GLN A 250 12.02 0.24 18.56
N ILE A 251 11.18 -0.79 18.54
CA ILE A 251 9.88 -0.79 17.87
C ILE A 251 8.87 -0.24 18.90
N GLN A 252 8.08 0.76 18.53
CA GLN A 252 7.24 1.53 19.47
C GLN A 252 5.73 1.36 19.26
N GLU A 253 5.25 0.80 18.15
CA GLU A 253 3.80 0.76 17.89
C GLU A 253 3.46 -0.28 16.81
N ILE A 254 2.36 -1.03 17.01
CA ILE A 254 1.73 -1.90 16.01
C ILE A 254 0.24 -1.59 16.07
N ASN A 255 -0.32 -1.09 14.98
CA ASN A 255 -1.73 -0.69 14.85
C ASN A 255 -2.37 -1.54 13.75
N LEU A 256 -3.59 -2.04 13.98
CA LEU A 256 -4.39 -2.82 13.00
C LEU A 256 -5.87 -2.38 13.11
N TYR A 257 -6.53 -2.18 11.97
CA TYR A 257 -7.87 -1.53 11.84
C TYR A 257 -8.96 -2.49 11.31
N ASN A 258 -10.24 -2.12 11.48
CA ASN A 258 -11.47 -2.85 11.06
C ASN A 258 -12.31 -2.00 10.07
N VAL A 259 -12.99 -2.63 9.10
CA VAL A 259 -14.06 -2.05 8.27
C VAL A 259 -15.28 -2.98 8.27
N MET A 260 -16.45 -2.49 8.72
CA MET A 260 -17.70 -3.27 8.80
C MET A 260 -18.47 -3.34 7.46
N GLY A 261 -18.96 -4.54 7.14
CA GLY A 261 -20.07 -4.81 6.22
C GLY A 261 -20.87 -6.03 6.69
N GLN A 262 -22.19 -5.90 6.80
CA GLN A 262 -23.10 -6.89 7.42
C GLN A 262 -23.21 -8.22 6.63
N ALA A 263 -23.14 -9.37 7.33
CA ALA A 263 -24.20 -10.39 7.37
C ALA A 263 -23.75 -11.68 8.11
N HIS A 264 -24.54 -12.06 9.11
CA HIS A 264 -24.84 -13.39 9.66
C HIS A 264 -23.73 -14.40 10.05
N ASP A 265 -23.66 -14.58 11.38
CA ASP A 265 -23.42 -15.79 12.18
C ASP A 265 -21.99 -16.35 12.37
N PHE A 266 -21.70 -16.60 13.67
CA PHE A 266 -20.50 -17.18 14.30
C PHE A 266 -19.27 -16.27 14.52
N PHE A 267 -19.43 -15.22 15.35
CA PHE A 267 -18.31 -14.57 16.02
C PHE A 267 -18.57 -14.47 17.52
N THR A 268 -17.61 -14.90 18.35
CA THR A 268 -17.57 -14.52 19.78
C THR A 268 -16.33 -13.67 19.99
N GLU A 269 -16.53 -12.44 20.46
CA GLU A 269 -15.48 -11.44 20.65
C GLU A 269 -15.04 -11.41 22.12
N CYS A 270 -13.73 -11.42 22.39
CA CYS A 270 -13.17 -11.30 23.74
C CYS A 270 -12.52 -9.93 23.93
N GLU A 271 -12.90 -9.21 24.99
CA GLU A 271 -12.41 -7.87 25.34
C GLU A 271 -11.36 -7.90 26.45
N PHE A 272 -10.33 -7.06 26.33
CA PHE A 272 -9.17 -6.99 27.21
C PHE A 272 -8.82 -5.53 27.48
N GLU A 273 -9.05 -5.07 28.70
CA GLU A 273 -8.56 -3.75 29.12
C GLU A 273 -7.22 -3.85 29.81
N TRP A 274 -6.36 -2.86 29.59
CA TRP A 274 -5.25 -2.61 30.49
C TRP A 274 -4.99 -1.12 30.67
N ARG A 275 -4.29 -0.79 31.77
CA ARG A 275 -3.95 0.58 32.16
C ARG A 275 -2.45 0.79 32.10
N GLU A 276 -2.04 1.93 31.58
CA GLU A 276 -0.68 2.41 31.71
C GLU A 276 -0.56 3.39 32.88
N ASN A 277 0.34 3.08 33.83
CA ASN A 277 0.78 4.03 34.84
C ASN A 277 1.93 4.84 34.26
N ILE A 278 1.60 5.95 33.62
CA ILE A 278 2.57 6.96 33.20
C ILE A 278 2.81 7.85 34.42
N ALA A 279 3.85 7.56 35.22
CA ALA A 279 4.33 8.37 36.35
C ALA A 279 3.30 8.70 37.47
N PRO A 280 3.73 9.01 38.71
CA PRO A 280 2.80 9.19 39.84
C PRO A 280 1.86 10.42 39.76
N HIS A 281 1.93 11.26 38.71
CA HIS A 281 1.15 12.50 38.60
C HIS A 281 0.51 12.76 37.23
N THR A 282 0.42 11.75 36.35
CA THR A 282 -0.29 11.91 35.07
C THR A 282 -1.46 10.93 34.97
N SER A 283 -2.58 11.45 34.44
CA SER A 283 -3.86 10.75 34.31
C SER A 283 -3.72 9.40 33.62
N SER A 284 -4.25 8.34 34.24
CA SER A 284 -4.22 6.98 33.70
C SER A 284 -5.05 6.89 32.43
N CYS A 285 -4.47 6.38 31.36
CA CYS A 285 -5.20 6.02 30.14
C CYS A 285 -5.66 4.55 30.28
N ILE A 286 -6.98 4.32 30.17
CA ILE A 286 -7.55 2.97 30.01
C ILE A 286 -7.59 2.70 28.52
N ARG A 287 -7.02 1.57 28.09
CA ARG A 287 -7.12 1.11 26.71
C ARG A 287 -7.66 -0.31 26.67
N THR A 288 -8.44 -0.56 25.64
CA THR A 288 -9.27 -1.75 25.50
C THR A 288 -8.91 -2.43 24.17
N LEU A 289 -8.72 -3.74 24.21
CA LEU A 289 -8.39 -4.65 23.10
C LEU A 289 -9.58 -5.59 22.91
N ARG A 290 -9.89 -5.98 21.67
CA ARG A 290 -10.90 -7.03 21.39
C ARG A 290 -10.37 -8.04 20.37
N ILE A 291 -10.76 -9.31 20.49
CA ILE A 291 -10.28 -10.43 19.67
C ILE A 291 -11.47 -11.25 19.13
N PRO A 292 -11.64 -11.42 17.81
CA PRO A 292 -12.52 -12.43 17.25
C PRO A 292 -11.79 -13.79 17.14
N VAL A 293 -12.43 -14.86 17.60
CA VAL A 293 -11.92 -16.23 17.52
C VAL A 293 -12.71 -17.01 16.47
N LEU A 294 -12.05 -17.49 15.42
CA LEU A 294 -12.59 -18.47 14.47
C LEU A 294 -11.88 -19.81 14.63
N GLY A 295 -12.67 -20.88 14.77
CA GLY A 295 -12.21 -22.22 15.09
C GLY A 295 -11.57 -22.95 13.89
N GLY A 296 -10.36 -23.48 14.10
CA GLY A 296 -9.67 -24.38 13.17
C GLY A 296 -8.17 -24.52 13.48
N ALA A 297 -7.81 -25.50 14.32
CA ALA A 297 -6.45 -25.80 14.76
C ALA A 297 -5.74 -26.68 13.72
N PRO A 298 -4.77 -26.16 12.93
CA PRO A 298 -3.36 -26.32 13.32
C PRO A 298 -2.37 -25.21 12.85
N LEU A 299 -2.80 -24.20 12.09
CA LEU A 299 -1.90 -23.21 11.46
C LEU A 299 -1.55 -22.00 12.36
N ALA A 300 -2.35 -21.76 13.40
CA ALA A 300 -2.14 -20.68 14.37
C ALA A 300 -0.85 -20.86 15.21
N SER A 301 -0.36 -22.09 15.37
CA SER A 301 0.82 -22.39 16.20
C SER A 301 2.14 -21.92 15.55
N ARG A 302 2.26 -21.98 14.22
CA ARG A 302 3.51 -21.68 13.48
C ARG A 302 3.71 -20.18 13.22
N ALA A 303 2.66 -19.43 12.88
CA ALA A 303 2.72 -17.97 12.77
C ALA A 303 3.11 -17.34 14.13
N TYR A 304 2.62 -17.93 15.23
CA TYR A 304 2.95 -17.52 16.59
C TYR A 304 4.42 -17.75 16.95
N VAL A 305 5.03 -18.88 16.56
CA VAL A 305 6.46 -19.15 16.81
C VAL A 305 7.35 -18.14 16.09
N THR A 306 7.04 -17.83 14.84
CA THR A 306 7.80 -16.85 14.03
C THR A 306 7.68 -15.43 14.60
N LEU A 307 6.47 -15.02 14.99
CA LEU A 307 6.24 -13.72 15.62
C LEU A 307 6.93 -13.61 16.98
N LYS A 308 6.88 -14.67 17.80
CA LYS A 308 7.52 -14.73 19.12
C LYS A 308 9.04 -14.64 19.03
N GLU A 309 9.67 -15.38 18.13
CA GLU A 309 11.13 -15.32 17.95
C GLU A 309 11.59 -13.98 17.36
N TRP A 310 10.79 -13.38 16.47
CA TRP A 310 11.05 -12.03 15.98
C TRP A 310 10.93 -10.98 17.09
N CYS A 311 9.84 -11.00 17.87
CA CYS A 311 9.65 -10.10 19.01
C CYS A 311 10.77 -10.24 20.04
N LYS A 312 11.22 -11.47 20.32
CA LYS A 312 12.35 -11.75 21.21
C LYS A 312 13.67 -11.21 20.67
N ALA A 313 13.95 -11.39 19.38
CA ALA A 313 15.16 -10.86 18.73
C ALA A 313 15.23 -9.32 18.75
N HIS A 314 14.08 -8.65 18.73
CA HIS A 314 13.98 -7.19 18.66
C HIS A 314 13.54 -6.53 19.98
N ARG A 315 13.50 -7.29 21.08
CA ARG A 315 13.09 -6.82 22.42
C ARG A 315 11.71 -6.16 22.45
N VAL A 316 10.77 -6.71 21.69
CA VAL A 316 9.35 -6.33 21.72
C VAL A 316 8.66 -7.16 22.81
N HIS A 317 8.12 -6.50 23.84
CA HIS A 317 7.48 -7.17 24.98
C HIS A 317 5.98 -7.34 24.73
N ILE A 318 5.49 -8.58 24.75
CA ILE A 318 4.06 -8.90 24.65
C ILE A 318 3.60 -9.33 26.05
N SER A 319 2.65 -8.61 26.64
CA SER A 319 2.07 -8.91 27.96
C SER A 319 0.63 -9.37 27.78
N LEU A 320 0.31 -10.58 28.26
CA LEU A 320 -1.05 -11.12 28.27
C LEU A 320 -1.60 -11.08 29.69
N SER A 321 -2.83 -10.57 29.86
CA SER A 321 -3.34 -10.12 31.16
C SER A 321 -4.04 -11.18 32.03
N SER A 322 -4.11 -12.46 31.63
CA SER A 322 -4.78 -13.49 32.46
C SER A 322 -4.16 -14.89 32.35
N PRO A 323 -3.83 -15.55 33.49
CA PRO A 323 -3.34 -16.93 33.53
C PRO A 323 -4.34 -17.97 33.01
N ARG A 324 -5.64 -17.66 32.98
CA ARG A 324 -6.70 -18.61 32.55
C ARG A 324 -6.77 -18.81 31.03
N HIS A 325 -6.04 -18.01 30.25
CA HIS A 325 -5.88 -18.24 28.80
C HIS A 325 -4.76 -19.24 28.48
N TRP A 326 -4.00 -19.68 29.48
CA TRP A 326 -2.99 -20.72 29.28
C TRP A 326 -3.63 -22.06 28.90
N GLU A 327 -4.76 -22.44 29.51
CA GLU A 327 -5.41 -23.75 29.26
C GLU A 327 -6.07 -23.85 27.88
N LYS A 328 -6.61 -22.74 27.33
CA LYS A 328 -7.18 -22.71 25.97
C LYS A 328 -6.12 -22.60 24.88
N VAL A 329 -4.96 -22.03 25.20
CA VAL A 329 -3.80 -21.99 24.29
C VAL A 329 -3.06 -23.33 24.31
N VAL A 330 -2.95 -24.00 25.46
CA VAL A 330 -2.35 -25.35 25.57
C VAL A 330 -3.23 -26.44 24.95
N ALA A 331 -4.56 -26.27 24.90
CA ALA A 331 -5.46 -27.24 24.23
C ALA A 331 -5.42 -27.17 22.69
N ILE A 332 -4.77 -26.16 22.11
CA ILE A 332 -4.62 -25.95 20.66
C ILE A 332 -3.13 -26.10 20.23
N LEU A 333 -2.20 -26.20 21.19
CA LEU A 333 -0.78 -26.53 20.99
C LEU A 333 -0.55 -28.04 20.98
#